data_AF-A0A4P5TQR4-F1
#
_entry.id   AF-A0A4P5TQR4-F1
#
_cell.length_a   1.000
_cell.length_b   1.000
_cell.length_c   1.000
_cell.angle_alpha   90.00
_cell.angle_beta   90.00
_cell.angle_gamma   90.00
#
_symmetry.space_group_name_H-M   'P 1'
#
loop_
_entity.id
_entity.type
_entity.pdbx_description
1 polymer ?
#
loop_
_entity_poly.entity_id
_entity_poly.type
_entity_poly.pdbx_seq_one_letter_code
_entity_poly.pdbx_strand_id
1 'polypeptide(L)'
;MEEKNTSENDINISTSEKNAEIIEPNSSNPKETIIQNLETENMEVHHHPDLHHKPKKWKEYILEFLMIFLAVTMGFIAENIREHITEQKNAKILAQSLLDDIKQDTLSLHSLIDFSQKKLSAADSILSIVHTPRTIWNAKSFYTYITPMVTSIPFKSTDGTYSQMKTSGTLRYFKQSLVNIINAYAVQLKKTEYRDEVEDKGTWLLGNLLFDFINLEVITDMRLNKPVTHNMFIRINDEASTDKFINLIALNKGFRNRSFQEYKVQLKFADQLIESLKKEFNLD
;
A
#
# COMPACT_ATOMS: atom_id res chain seq x y z
N MET A 1 -42.13 -33.28 37.06
CA MET A 1 -42.51 -32.04 37.78
C MET A 1 -41.32 -31.10 37.70
N GLU A 2 -41.36 -29.99 36.98
CA GLU A 2 -42.35 -29.55 35.98
C GLU A 2 -41.69 -28.55 35.02
N GLU A 3 -42.23 -28.52 33.81
CA GLU A 3 -42.19 -27.47 32.78
C GLU A 3 -42.34 -26.03 33.35
N LYS A 4 -42.05 -24.90 32.68
CA LYS A 4 -41.68 -24.51 31.28
C LYS A 4 -40.96 -23.12 31.37
N ASN A 5 -40.58 -22.34 30.35
CA ASN A 5 -40.81 -22.34 28.90
C ASN A 5 -39.60 -21.71 28.15
N THR A 6 -39.68 -21.60 26.82
CA THR A 6 -38.75 -20.88 25.92
C THR A 6 -39.41 -19.67 25.23
N SER A 7 -38.59 -18.70 24.79
CA SER A 7 -38.69 -17.84 23.56
C SER A 7 -37.63 -16.73 23.71
N GLU A 8 -36.56 -16.64 22.90
CA GLU A 8 -36.54 -16.12 21.52
C GLU A 8 -37.30 -14.80 21.34
N ASN A 9 -36.59 -13.75 20.93
CA ASN A 9 -37.17 -12.60 20.23
C ASN A 9 -36.08 -11.82 19.47
N ASP A 10 -36.43 -11.42 18.25
CA ASP A 10 -35.46 -11.07 17.19
C ASP A 10 -35.00 -9.61 17.14
N ILE A 11 -33.91 -9.44 16.39
CA ILE A 11 -33.33 -8.17 15.97
C ILE A 11 -34.34 -7.41 15.09
N ASN A 12 -34.72 -6.19 15.49
CA ASN A 12 -35.56 -5.32 14.67
C ASN A 12 -34.84 -4.00 14.32
N ILE A 13 -34.33 -3.92 13.09
CA ILE A 13 -33.71 -2.71 12.53
C ILE A 13 -34.81 -1.90 11.85
N SER A 14 -35.19 -0.78 12.46
CA SER A 14 -36.15 0.17 11.88
C SER A 14 -35.41 1.31 11.17
N THR A 15 -35.36 1.24 9.85
CA THR A 15 -34.92 2.35 8.98
C THR A 15 -36.07 3.31 8.73
N SER A 16 -35.87 4.61 8.98
CA SER A 16 -36.82 5.67 8.62
C SER A 16 -36.15 6.74 7.77
N GLU A 17 -36.36 6.69 6.46
CA GLU A 17 -35.94 7.73 5.51
C GLU A 17 -37.13 8.56 5.04
N LYS A 18 -36.93 9.88 4.99
CA LYS A 18 -37.76 10.93 4.38
C LYS A 18 -36.83 12.11 4.08
N ASN A 19 -36.86 12.81 2.96
CA ASN A 19 -37.58 12.66 1.69
C ASN A 19 -36.62 13.12 0.57
N ALA A 20 -36.76 12.60 -0.65
CA ALA A 20 -36.26 13.24 -1.86
C ALA A 20 -37.38 13.25 -2.91
N GLU A 21 -37.56 14.38 -3.58
CA GLU A 21 -38.70 14.67 -4.46
C GLU A 21 -38.33 14.39 -5.92
N ILE A 22 -39.13 13.58 -6.62
CA ILE A 22 -39.00 13.33 -8.07
C ILE A 22 -40.38 13.53 -8.70
N ILE A 23 -40.44 14.32 -9.76
CA ILE A 23 -41.66 14.67 -10.48
C ILE A 23 -41.63 13.99 -11.86
N GLU A 24 -42.65 13.18 -12.15
CA GLU A 24 -43.08 12.85 -13.52
C GLU A 24 -44.60 13.07 -13.65
N PRO A 25 -45.11 13.56 -14.79
CA PRO A 25 -46.53 13.91 -14.96
C PRO A 25 -47.42 12.77 -15.47
N ASN A 26 -48.68 12.78 -15.02
CA ASN A 26 -49.73 11.80 -15.31
C ASN A 26 -50.37 11.89 -16.72
N SER A 27 -51.09 10.85 -17.09
CA SER A 27 -51.95 10.76 -18.29
C SER A 27 -53.44 10.51 -17.96
N SER A 28 -54.31 10.84 -18.92
CA SER A 28 -55.71 10.38 -19.15
C SER A 28 -56.94 11.16 -18.58
N ASN A 29 -57.52 12.05 -19.41
CA ASN A 29 -58.86 12.02 -20.10
C ASN A 29 -60.19 11.66 -19.34
N PRO A 30 -61.44 11.82 -19.91
CA PRO A 30 -61.90 12.41 -21.22
C PRO A 30 -63.26 13.22 -21.24
N LYS A 31 -63.76 13.55 -22.46
CA LYS A 31 -65.16 13.92 -22.92
C LYS A 31 -65.61 15.41 -22.87
N GLU A 32 -66.40 15.98 -23.82
CA GLU A 32 -67.02 15.50 -25.09
C GLU A 32 -67.36 16.64 -26.11
N THR A 33 -67.18 16.36 -27.42
CA THR A 33 -67.90 16.79 -28.67
C THR A 33 -68.44 18.22 -28.95
N ILE A 34 -68.06 18.80 -30.11
CA ILE A 34 -68.93 19.23 -31.26
C ILE A 34 -68.05 19.67 -32.46
N ILE A 35 -68.53 19.45 -33.70
CA ILE A 35 -67.82 19.75 -34.97
C ILE A 35 -68.46 20.96 -35.69
N GLN A 36 -67.65 21.89 -36.21
CA GLN A 36 -67.99 22.72 -37.38
C GLN A 36 -66.77 22.89 -38.31
N ASN A 37 -66.98 22.56 -39.59
CA ASN A 37 -66.20 22.99 -40.76
C ASN A 37 -66.58 24.45 -41.11
N LEU A 38 -65.84 25.26 -41.88
CA LEU A 38 -64.51 25.24 -42.50
C LEU A 38 -64.16 26.72 -42.79
N GLU A 39 -62.89 27.15 -42.79
CA GLU A 39 -62.31 27.92 -43.90
C GLU A 39 -60.79 28.05 -43.71
N THR A 40 -60.06 27.97 -44.82
CA THR A 40 -58.61 27.81 -44.85
C THR A 40 -57.89 29.15 -44.91
N GLU A 41 -57.41 29.63 -43.78
CA GLU A 41 -56.40 30.70 -43.78
C GLU A 41 -55.01 30.13 -44.08
N ASN A 42 -54.20 30.88 -44.83
CA ASN A 42 -52.99 30.37 -45.49
C ASN A 42 -51.90 29.93 -44.50
N MET A 43 -51.88 28.64 -44.17
CA MET A 43 -50.67 28.01 -43.65
C MET A 43 -49.62 28.05 -44.75
N GLU A 44 -48.54 28.80 -44.52
CA GLU A 44 -47.36 28.82 -45.36
C GLU A 44 -46.90 27.38 -45.61
N VAL A 45 -47.10 26.90 -46.84
CA VAL A 45 -46.69 25.55 -47.21
C VAL A 45 -45.17 25.57 -47.21
N HIS A 46 -44.57 25.08 -46.12
CA HIS A 46 -43.16 24.73 -46.12
C HIS A 46 -42.95 23.78 -47.29
N HIS A 47 -42.33 24.29 -48.35
CA HIS A 47 -41.78 23.46 -49.41
C HIS A 47 -40.76 22.55 -48.73
N HIS A 48 -41.18 21.33 -48.40
CA HIS A 48 -40.26 20.22 -48.29
C HIS A 48 -39.39 20.29 -49.55
N PRO A 49 -38.06 20.39 -49.43
CA PRO A 49 -37.20 20.38 -50.59
C PRO A 49 -37.58 19.15 -51.39
N ASP A 50 -38.02 19.34 -52.63
CA ASP A 50 -38.47 18.26 -53.48
C ASP A 50 -37.22 17.48 -53.88
N LEU A 51 -36.82 16.59 -52.96
CA LEU A 51 -35.77 15.60 -53.08
C LEU A 51 -36.29 14.56 -54.07
N HIS A 52 -36.40 14.99 -55.33
CA HIS A 52 -36.38 14.15 -56.50
C HIS A 52 -35.07 13.37 -56.46
N HIS A 53 -35.09 12.28 -55.69
CA HIS A 53 -34.06 11.27 -55.61
C HIS A 53 -34.02 10.58 -56.97
N LYS A 54 -33.32 11.22 -57.93
CA LYS A 54 -32.78 10.53 -59.10
C LYS A 54 -32.09 9.28 -58.55
N PRO A 55 -32.45 8.08 -59.02
CA PRO A 55 -31.93 6.84 -58.45
C PRO A 55 -30.40 6.89 -58.50
N LYS A 56 -29.77 6.96 -57.34
CA LYS A 56 -28.31 7.08 -57.23
C LYS A 56 -27.67 5.93 -57.97
N LYS A 57 -26.62 6.23 -58.73
CA LYS A 57 -25.87 5.17 -59.42
C LYS A 57 -25.27 4.26 -58.37
N TRP A 58 -25.22 2.94 -58.60
CA TRP A 58 -24.65 1.98 -57.64
C TRP A 58 -23.24 2.36 -57.14
N LYS A 59 -22.45 3.04 -57.98
CA LYS A 59 -21.13 3.60 -57.62
C LYS A 59 -21.19 4.70 -56.54
N GLU A 60 -22.25 5.51 -56.49
CA GLU A 60 -22.45 6.56 -55.47
C GLU A 60 -22.72 5.93 -54.10
N TYR A 61 -23.55 4.88 -54.02
CA TYR A 61 -23.73 4.11 -52.78
C TYR A 61 -22.43 3.47 -52.28
N ILE A 62 -21.56 2.97 -53.17
CA ILE A 62 -20.24 2.45 -52.79
C ILE A 62 -19.34 3.56 -52.25
N LEU A 63 -19.34 4.74 -52.86
CA LEU A 63 -18.56 5.89 -52.38
C LEU A 63 -19.09 6.43 -51.04
N GLU A 64 -20.41 6.45 -50.83
CA GLU A 64 -21.03 6.82 -49.56
C GLU A 64 -20.70 5.81 -48.46
N PHE A 65 -20.79 4.51 -48.75
CA PHE A 65 -20.33 3.46 -47.85
C PHE A 65 -18.84 3.62 -47.53
N LEU A 66 -17.98 3.80 -48.54
CA LEU A 66 -16.52 3.91 -48.35
C LEU A 66 -16.15 5.16 -47.55
N MET A 67 -16.83 6.28 -47.76
CA MET A 67 -16.65 7.52 -46.98
C MET A 67 -17.00 7.30 -45.50
N ILE A 68 -18.16 6.71 -45.19
CA ILE A 68 -18.60 6.46 -43.80
C ILE A 68 -17.70 5.40 -43.15
N PHE A 69 -17.42 4.30 -43.87
CA PHE A 69 -16.53 3.24 -43.41
C PHE A 69 -15.12 3.75 -43.10
N LEU A 70 -14.56 4.59 -43.97
CA LEU A 70 -13.24 5.19 -43.77
C LEU A 70 -13.25 6.16 -42.59
N ALA A 71 -14.28 7.00 -42.44
CA ALA A 71 -14.41 7.92 -41.32
C ALA A 71 -14.46 7.18 -39.97
N VAL A 72 -15.28 6.13 -39.85
CA VAL A 72 -15.38 5.32 -38.63
C VAL A 72 -14.08 4.55 -38.37
N THR A 73 -13.48 3.96 -39.41
CA THR A 73 -12.22 3.20 -39.29
C THR A 73 -11.05 4.10 -38.90
N MET A 74 -10.95 5.30 -39.49
CA MET A 74 -9.93 6.30 -39.11
C MET A 74 -10.16 6.82 -37.69
N GLY A 75 -11.42 7.00 -37.25
CA GLY A 75 -11.74 7.35 -35.86
C GLY A 75 -11.21 6.31 -34.87
N PHE A 76 -11.46 5.02 -35.13
CA PHE A 76 -10.95 3.92 -34.30
C PHE A 76 -9.42 3.84 -34.30
N ILE A 77 -8.77 3.99 -35.47
CA ILE A 77 -7.30 4.00 -35.57
C ILE A 77 -6.71 5.21 -34.81
N ALA A 78 -7.30 6.39 -34.94
CA ALA A 78 -6.83 7.60 -34.27
C ALA A 78 -6.95 7.49 -32.74
N GLU A 79 -8.05 6.92 -32.23
CA GLU A 79 -8.21 6.72 -30.78
C GLU A 79 -7.22 5.68 -30.25
N ASN A 80 -7.01 4.55 -30.94
CA ASN A 80 -6.00 3.55 -30.56
C ASN A 80 -4.57 4.14 -30.53
N ILE A 81 -4.21 4.99 -31.50
CA ILE A 81 -2.91 5.69 -31.50
C ILE A 81 -2.81 6.68 -30.33
N ARG A 82 -3.87 7.45 -30.07
CA ARG A 82 -3.94 8.43 -28.96
C ARG A 82 -3.87 7.75 -27.60
N GLU A 83 -4.58 6.64 -27.42
CA GLU A 83 -4.56 5.81 -26.22
C GLU A 83 -3.14 5.30 -26.00
N HIS A 84 -2.53 4.62 -26.99
CA HIS A 84 -1.17 4.09 -26.89
C HIS A 84 -0.12 5.15 -26.50
N ILE A 85 -0.16 6.34 -27.09
CA ILE A 85 0.74 7.46 -26.73
C ILE A 85 0.53 7.89 -25.27
N THR A 86 -0.73 7.96 -24.83
CA THR A 86 -1.09 8.37 -23.46
C THR A 86 -0.69 7.30 -22.44
N GLU A 87 -0.90 6.02 -22.76
CA GLU A 87 -0.49 4.87 -21.95
C GLU A 87 1.04 4.84 -21.75
N GLN A 88 1.82 5.02 -22.82
CA GLN A 88 3.29 5.07 -22.74
C GLN A 88 3.79 6.25 -21.90
N LYS A 89 3.16 7.43 -22.03
CA LYS A 89 3.47 8.60 -21.18
C LYS A 89 3.18 8.30 -19.71
N ASN A 90 2.02 7.72 -19.41
CA ASN A 90 1.63 7.37 -18.04
C ASN A 90 2.52 6.28 -17.43
N ALA A 91 2.90 5.27 -18.22
CA ALA A 91 3.86 4.25 -17.83
C ALA A 91 5.22 4.85 -17.45
N LYS A 92 5.74 5.82 -18.22
CA LYS A 92 6.99 6.52 -17.87
C LYS A 92 6.86 7.35 -16.59
N ILE A 93 5.73 8.01 -16.35
CA ILE A 93 5.48 8.74 -15.09
C ILE A 93 5.49 7.78 -13.90
N LEU A 94 4.76 6.66 -13.99
CA LEU A 94 4.72 5.63 -12.94
C LEU A 94 6.09 4.95 -12.74
N ALA A 95 6.86 4.74 -13.81
CA ALA A 95 8.22 4.22 -13.72
C ALA A 95 9.16 5.17 -12.96
N GLN A 96 9.01 6.49 -13.16
CA GLN A 96 9.75 7.51 -12.41
C GLN A 96 9.34 7.54 -10.93
N SER A 97 8.04 7.58 -10.64
CA SER A 97 7.55 7.55 -9.25
C SER A 97 8.00 6.27 -8.52
N LEU A 98 7.95 5.11 -9.17
CA LEU A 98 8.45 3.86 -8.60
C LEU A 98 9.98 3.90 -8.41
N LEU A 99 10.74 4.49 -9.34
CA LEU A 99 12.18 4.65 -9.18
C LEU A 99 12.52 5.51 -7.95
N ASP A 100 11.77 6.57 -7.70
CA ASP A 100 12.00 7.48 -6.57
C ASP A 100 11.55 6.86 -5.23
N ASP A 101 10.43 6.13 -5.21
CA ASP A 101 9.99 5.29 -4.09
C ASP A 101 11.10 4.30 -3.67
N ILE A 102 11.67 3.56 -4.63
CA ILE A 102 12.72 2.57 -4.38
C ILE A 102 14.05 3.24 -3.97
N LYS A 103 14.37 4.44 -4.48
CA LYS A 103 15.51 5.24 -3.98
C LYS A 103 15.33 5.65 -2.51
N GLN A 104 14.12 5.97 -2.07
CA GLN A 104 13.83 6.28 -0.66
C GLN A 104 13.90 5.02 0.23
N ASP A 105 13.40 3.89 -0.26
CA ASP A 105 13.50 2.59 0.41
C ASP A 105 14.97 2.18 0.65
N THR A 106 15.86 2.33 -0.34
CA THR A 106 17.28 1.95 -0.18
C THR A 106 18.00 2.78 0.88
N LEU A 107 17.79 4.10 0.94
CA LEU A 107 18.34 4.98 1.99
C LEU A 107 17.91 4.54 3.40
N SER A 108 16.63 4.14 3.52
CA SER A 108 16.06 3.63 4.77
C SER A 108 16.66 2.27 5.15
N LEU A 109 16.81 1.34 4.19
CA LEU A 109 17.42 0.03 4.37
C LEU A 109 18.90 0.12 4.79
N HIS A 110 19.69 1.05 4.21
CA HIS A 110 21.06 1.30 4.64
C HIS A 110 21.13 1.76 6.10
N SER A 111 20.26 2.70 6.50
CA SER A 111 20.17 3.19 7.88
C SER A 111 19.81 2.06 8.87
N LEU A 112 18.90 1.17 8.46
CA LEU A 112 18.50 -0.01 9.25
C LEU A 112 19.58 -1.09 9.31
N ILE A 113 20.40 -1.24 8.27
CA ILE A 113 21.58 -2.11 8.24
C ILE A 113 22.61 -1.65 9.27
N ASP A 114 22.90 -0.35 9.34
CA ASP A 114 23.83 0.22 10.31
C ASP A 114 23.31 0.13 11.75
N PHE A 115 22.01 0.40 11.96
CA PHE A 115 21.36 0.16 13.24
C PHE A 115 21.43 -1.31 13.66
N SER A 116 21.22 -2.22 12.71
CA SER A 116 21.25 -3.66 12.97
C SER A 116 22.63 -4.15 13.41
N GLN A 117 23.71 -3.66 12.79
CA GLN A 117 25.08 -3.94 13.22
C GLN A 117 25.30 -3.49 14.67
N LYS A 118 24.89 -2.26 15.01
CA LYS A 118 25.00 -1.71 16.38
C LYS A 118 24.19 -2.53 17.39
N LYS A 119 22.94 -2.90 17.07
CA LYS A 119 22.08 -3.72 17.94
C LYS A 119 22.65 -5.13 18.14
N LEU A 120 23.21 -5.76 17.10
CA LEU A 120 23.87 -7.07 17.20
C LEU A 120 25.15 -7.02 18.06
N SER A 121 26.03 -6.03 17.85
CA SER A 121 27.23 -5.86 18.68
C SER A 121 26.90 -5.57 20.15
N ALA A 122 25.81 -4.84 20.40
CA ALA A 122 25.29 -4.63 21.75
C ALA A 122 24.70 -5.91 22.36
N ALA A 123 24.01 -6.74 21.57
CA ALA A 123 23.55 -8.07 21.99
C ALA A 123 24.72 -8.97 22.44
N ASP A 124 25.83 -8.98 21.68
CA ASP A 124 27.05 -9.70 22.06
C ASP A 124 27.66 -9.15 23.35
N SER A 125 27.71 -7.82 23.49
CA SER A 125 28.28 -7.15 24.66
C SER A 125 27.46 -7.40 25.93
N ILE A 126 26.12 -7.34 25.86
CA ILE A 126 25.26 -7.60 27.02
C ILE A 126 25.25 -9.09 27.39
N LEU A 127 25.27 -10.01 26.40
CA LEU A 127 25.46 -11.44 26.66
C LEU A 127 26.79 -11.70 27.37
N SER A 128 27.88 -11.10 26.90
CA SER A 128 29.20 -11.22 27.54
C SER A 128 29.19 -10.75 29.00
N ILE A 129 28.47 -9.66 29.33
CA ILE A 129 28.30 -9.22 30.71
C ILE A 129 27.56 -10.27 31.53
N VAL A 130 26.39 -10.76 31.09
CA VAL A 130 25.54 -11.61 31.94
C VAL A 130 26.03 -13.04 32.11
N HIS A 131 26.98 -13.51 31.30
CA HIS A 131 27.71 -14.77 31.56
C HIS A 131 28.85 -14.63 32.59
N THR A 132 29.08 -13.43 33.15
CA THR A 132 30.02 -13.22 34.26
C THR A 132 29.32 -13.14 35.61
N PRO A 133 30.01 -13.35 36.74
CA PRO A 133 29.42 -13.20 38.07
C PRO A 133 28.78 -11.83 38.28
N ARG A 134 27.56 -11.79 38.82
CA ARG A 134 26.77 -10.57 39.04
C ARG A 134 27.52 -9.47 39.80
N THR A 135 28.47 -9.84 40.64
CA THR A 135 29.34 -8.94 41.44
C THR A 135 30.28 -8.08 40.60
N ILE A 136 30.63 -8.47 39.36
CA ILE A 136 31.55 -7.70 38.49
C ILE A 136 30.84 -6.92 37.37
N TRP A 137 29.51 -6.98 37.29
CA TRP A 137 28.75 -6.27 36.25
C TRP A 137 28.85 -4.76 36.43
N ASN A 138 29.38 -4.05 35.43
CA ASN A 138 29.34 -2.60 35.39
C ASN A 138 27.95 -2.11 34.96
N ALA A 139 27.26 -1.37 35.83
CA ALA A 139 25.90 -0.88 35.55
C ALA A 139 25.86 0.02 34.29
N LYS A 140 26.77 0.99 34.15
CA LYS A 140 26.81 1.89 32.98
C LYS A 140 26.98 1.11 31.68
N SER A 141 27.86 0.10 31.64
CA SER A 141 28.02 -0.79 30.49
C SER A 141 26.76 -1.59 30.20
N PHE A 142 26.13 -2.20 31.22
CA PHE A 142 24.86 -2.93 31.07
C PHE A 142 23.79 -2.04 30.44
N TYR A 143 23.56 -0.83 30.99
CA TYR A 143 22.59 0.13 30.46
C TYR A 143 22.91 0.59 29.03
N THR A 144 24.20 0.78 28.71
CA THR A 144 24.64 1.13 27.35
C THR A 144 24.27 0.05 26.33
N TYR A 145 24.48 -1.24 26.67
CA TYR A 145 24.24 -2.34 25.73
C TYR A 145 22.80 -2.85 25.71
N ILE A 146 22.02 -2.69 26.78
CA ILE A 146 20.59 -3.04 26.78
C ILE A 146 19.72 -2.00 26.05
N THR A 147 20.13 -0.72 26.02
CA THR A 147 19.39 0.37 25.36
C THR A 147 19.02 0.09 23.89
N PRO A 148 19.93 -0.35 22.99
CA PRO A 148 19.56 -0.71 21.63
C PRO A 148 18.72 -1.99 21.56
N MET A 149 18.85 -2.92 22.52
CA MET A 149 18.07 -4.18 22.53
C MET A 149 16.56 -3.93 22.66
N VAL A 150 16.17 -2.99 23.52
CA VAL A 150 14.75 -2.58 23.70
C VAL A 150 14.25 -1.60 22.62
N THR A 151 15.05 -1.31 21.60
CA THR A 151 14.69 -0.37 20.53
C THR A 151 14.29 -1.16 19.27
N SER A 152 13.04 -0.99 18.85
CA SER A 152 12.50 -1.51 17.59
C SER A 152 12.39 -0.35 16.60
N ILE A 153 12.94 -0.53 15.40
CA ILE A 153 12.79 0.39 14.27
C ILE A 153 12.44 -0.49 13.07
N PRO A 154 11.15 -0.61 12.71
CA PRO A 154 10.74 -1.40 11.55
C PRO A 154 11.03 -0.63 10.26
N PHE A 155 11.32 -1.38 9.19
CA PHE A 155 11.29 -0.84 7.83
C PHE A 155 9.87 -0.39 7.47
N LYS A 156 9.78 0.72 6.74
CA LYS A 156 8.56 1.25 6.16
C LYS A 156 8.86 1.57 4.71
N SER A 157 8.31 0.79 3.79
CA SER A 157 8.46 1.01 2.36
C SER A 157 7.50 2.07 1.84
N THR A 158 7.93 2.79 0.80
CA THR A 158 7.02 3.59 -0.02
C THR A 158 6.39 2.69 -1.10
N ASP A 159 5.24 2.06 -0.82
CA ASP A 159 4.58 1.11 -1.73
C ASP A 159 3.50 1.75 -2.65
N GLY A 160 3.24 3.04 -2.47
CA GLY A 160 2.12 3.77 -3.08
C GLY A 160 2.05 3.64 -4.59
N THR A 161 3.18 3.83 -5.30
CA THR A 161 3.20 3.71 -6.77
C THR A 161 2.92 2.28 -7.22
N TYR A 162 3.50 1.27 -6.57
CA TYR A 162 3.25 -0.14 -6.93
C TYR A 162 1.79 -0.53 -6.67
N SER A 163 1.22 -0.12 -5.54
CA SER A 163 -0.18 -0.34 -5.19
C SER A 163 -1.13 0.37 -6.17
N GLN A 164 -0.81 1.58 -6.62
CA GLN A 164 -1.51 2.26 -7.72
C GLN A 164 -1.38 1.49 -9.04
N MET A 165 -0.17 1.06 -9.42
CA MET A 165 0.10 0.36 -10.68
C MET A 165 -0.68 -0.96 -10.79
N LYS A 166 -0.72 -1.70 -9.67
CA LYS A 166 -1.47 -2.95 -9.56
C LYS A 166 -2.98 -2.73 -9.64
N THR A 167 -3.51 -1.73 -8.93
CA THR A 167 -4.97 -1.48 -8.86
C THR A 167 -5.52 -0.87 -10.15
N SER A 168 -4.73 -0.04 -10.84
CA SER A 168 -5.08 0.58 -12.12
C SER A 168 -4.85 -0.33 -13.35
N GLY A 169 -4.24 -1.50 -13.18
CA GLY A 169 -3.89 -2.40 -14.28
C GLY A 169 -2.77 -1.88 -15.21
N THR A 170 -2.13 -0.75 -14.88
CA THR A 170 -1.10 -0.10 -15.71
C THR A 170 0.18 -0.92 -15.87
N LEU A 171 0.38 -1.96 -15.05
CA LEU A 171 1.43 -2.97 -15.24
C LEU A 171 1.40 -3.59 -16.66
N ARG A 172 0.26 -3.58 -17.36
CA ARG A 172 0.13 -4.06 -18.74
C ARG A 172 0.96 -3.28 -19.78
N TYR A 173 1.45 -2.08 -19.42
CA TYR A 173 2.28 -1.23 -20.29
C TYR A 173 3.78 -1.43 -20.12
N PHE A 174 4.19 -2.21 -19.12
CA PHE A 174 5.57 -2.53 -18.79
C PHE A 174 5.94 -3.88 -19.42
N LYS A 175 7.22 -4.10 -19.76
CA LYS A 175 7.64 -5.42 -20.27
C LYS A 175 7.48 -6.45 -19.15
N GLN A 176 7.01 -7.65 -19.52
CA GLN A 176 6.80 -8.75 -18.57
C GLN A 176 8.06 -9.09 -17.74
N SER A 177 9.26 -8.91 -18.32
CA SER A 177 10.53 -9.05 -17.59
C SER A 177 10.66 -8.07 -16.42
N LEU A 178 10.32 -6.80 -16.62
CA LEU A 178 10.34 -5.77 -15.58
C LEU A 178 9.20 -5.99 -14.57
N VAL A 179 8.00 -6.33 -15.03
CA VAL A 179 6.87 -6.71 -14.15
C VAL A 179 7.24 -7.87 -13.22
N ASN A 180 7.99 -8.86 -13.71
CA ASN A 180 8.48 -9.97 -12.88
C ASN A 180 9.47 -9.50 -11.79
N ILE A 181 10.34 -8.53 -12.09
CA ILE A 181 11.29 -7.95 -11.12
C ILE A 181 10.55 -7.10 -10.07
N ILE A 182 9.59 -6.27 -10.50
CA ILE A 182 8.71 -5.49 -9.61
C ILE A 182 7.96 -6.43 -8.64
N ASN A 183 7.36 -7.51 -9.16
CA ASN A 183 6.68 -8.50 -8.34
C ASN A 183 7.63 -9.23 -7.37
N ALA A 184 8.87 -9.53 -7.79
CA ALA A 184 9.87 -10.15 -6.93
C ALA A 184 10.31 -9.22 -5.78
N TYR A 185 10.51 -7.93 -6.06
CA TYR A 185 10.74 -6.89 -5.04
C TYR A 185 9.59 -6.86 -4.02
N ALA A 186 8.34 -6.81 -4.49
CA ALA A 186 7.15 -6.76 -3.64
C ALA A 186 6.92 -8.06 -2.83
N VAL A 187 7.34 -9.23 -3.35
CA VAL A 187 7.31 -10.50 -2.60
C VAL A 187 8.41 -10.53 -1.52
N GLN A 188 9.59 -9.97 -1.80
CA GLN A 188 10.65 -9.88 -0.80
C GLN A 188 10.30 -8.85 0.30
N LEU A 189 9.66 -7.74 -0.07
CA LEU A 189 9.19 -6.70 0.86
C LEU A 189 8.37 -7.28 2.00
N LYS A 190 7.36 -8.10 1.66
CA LYS A 190 6.51 -8.79 2.65
C LYS A 190 7.28 -9.67 3.64
N LYS A 191 8.40 -10.27 3.21
CA LYS A 191 9.26 -11.05 4.12
C LYS A 191 10.02 -10.13 5.05
N THR A 192 10.53 -9.02 4.54
CA THR A 192 11.22 -7.98 5.31
C THR A 192 10.30 -7.41 6.40
N GLU A 193 9.10 -6.97 6.03
CA GLU A 193 8.08 -6.46 6.98
C GLU A 193 7.71 -7.49 8.05
N TYR A 194 7.47 -8.75 7.64
CA TYR A 194 7.16 -9.83 8.58
C TYR A 194 8.28 -10.11 9.60
N ARG A 195 9.56 -9.97 9.22
CA ARG A 195 10.67 -10.14 10.18
C ARG A 195 10.73 -9.02 11.20
N ASP A 196 10.40 -7.80 10.79
CA ASP A 196 10.36 -6.67 11.71
C ASP A 196 9.17 -6.77 12.67
N GLU A 197 8.02 -7.28 12.22
CA GLU A 197 6.88 -7.61 13.10
C GLU A 197 7.23 -8.70 14.14
N VAL A 198 7.99 -9.73 13.73
CA VAL A 198 8.47 -10.79 14.64
C VAL A 198 9.49 -10.24 15.65
N GLU A 199 10.39 -9.36 15.22
CA GLU A 199 11.35 -8.72 16.14
C GLU A 199 10.67 -7.76 17.13
N ASP A 200 9.66 -7.01 16.70
CA ASP A 200 8.91 -6.10 17.58
C ASP A 200 8.27 -6.88 18.73
N LYS A 201 7.61 -8.00 18.43
CA LYS A 201 7.06 -8.94 19.43
C LYS A 201 8.14 -9.46 20.39
N GLY A 202 9.32 -9.83 19.88
CA GLY A 202 10.48 -10.20 20.71
C GLY A 202 10.96 -9.06 21.61
N THR A 203 10.91 -7.83 21.12
CA THR A 203 11.33 -6.61 21.83
C THR A 203 10.35 -6.29 22.98
N TRP A 204 9.03 -6.45 22.76
CA TRP A 204 8.02 -6.32 23.81
C TRP A 204 8.15 -7.39 24.90
N LEU A 205 8.45 -8.65 24.55
CA LEU A 205 8.71 -9.71 25.52
C LEU A 205 9.93 -9.39 26.41
N LEU A 206 10.98 -8.82 25.83
CA LEU A 206 12.15 -8.35 26.58
C LEU A 206 11.82 -7.11 27.45
N GLY A 207 11.05 -6.15 26.92
CA GLY A 207 10.60 -4.97 27.65
C GLY A 207 9.78 -5.32 28.89
N ASN A 208 8.86 -6.29 28.76
CA ASN A 208 8.07 -6.81 29.87
C ASN A 208 8.92 -7.38 31.01
N LEU A 209 10.00 -8.11 30.69
CA LEU A 209 10.94 -8.61 31.70
C LEU A 209 11.78 -7.49 32.34
N LEU A 210 12.09 -6.44 31.58
CA LEU A 210 12.95 -5.35 32.05
C LEU A 210 12.27 -4.38 33.02
N PHE A 211 10.93 -4.31 33.06
CA PHE A 211 10.20 -3.52 34.07
C PHE A 211 10.57 -3.92 35.51
N ASP A 212 10.76 -5.21 35.77
CA ASP A 212 11.15 -5.71 37.10
C ASP A 212 12.66 -5.56 37.36
N PHE A 213 13.46 -5.58 36.30
CA PHE A 213 14.91 -5.76 36.38
C PHE A 213 15.71 -4.46 36.39
N ILE A 214 15.28 -3.38 35.72
CA ILE A 214 16.05 -2.14 35.56
C ILE A 214 15.21 -0.87 35.71
N ASN A 215 15.88 0.27 35.88
CA ASN A 215 15.26 1.58 35.80
C ASN A 215 15.16 2.06 34.34
N LEU A 216 13.96 2.04 33.76
CA LEU A 216 13.74 2.51 32.38
C LEU A 216 13.86 4.03 32.19
N GLU A 217 13.90 4.82 33.26
CA GLU A 217 14.21 6.27 33.17
C GLU A 217 15.63 6.48 32.61
N VAL A 218 16.60 5.64 33.03
CA VAL A 218 17.98 5.67 32.53
C VAL A 218 18.03 5.39 31.02
N ILE A 219 17.24 4.43 30.55
CA ILE A 219 17.13 4.12 29.10
C ILE A 219 16.54 5.31 28.34
N THR A 220 15.59 6.03 28.96
CA THR A 220 14.97 7.22 28.38
C THR A 220 15.95 8.39 28.30
N ASP A 221 16.75 8.63 29.35
CA ASP A 221 17.83 9.62 29.34
C ASP A 221 18.83 9.33 28.21
N MET A 222 19.32 8.08 28.12
CA MET A 222 20.28 7.65 27.10
C MET A 222 19.73 7.80 25.68
N ARG A 223 18.47 7.41 25.44
CA ARG A 223 17.81 7.54 24.12
C ARG A 223 17.61 8.99 23.69
N LEU A 224 17.29 9.88 24.63
CA LEU A 224 17.09 11.30 24.38
C LEU A 224 18.40 12.11 24.43
N ASN A 225 19.56 11.45 24.54
CA ASN A 225 20.88 12.06 24.69
C ASN A 225 20.94 13.10 25.83
N LYS A 226 20.24 12.82 26.93
CA LYS A 226 20.23 13.63 28.14
C LYS A 226 21.32 13.18 29.11
N PRO A 227 21.79 14.05 30.03
CA PRO A 227 22.58 13.61 31.18
C PRO A 227 21.80 12.58 31.99
N VAL A 228 22.40 11.41 32.25
CA VAL A 228 21.74 10.39 33.08
C VAL A 228 21.78 10.81 34.54
N THR A 229 20.61 11.10 35.11
CA THR A 229 20.46 11.48 36.53
C THR A 229 19.80 10.39 37.38
N HIS A 230 19.14 9.42 36.73
CA HIS A 230 18.39 8.37 37.41
C HIS A 230 19.28 7.20 37.88
N ASN A 231 18.86 6.51 38.95
CA ASN A 231 19.64 5.43 39.56
C ASN A 231 19.71 4.18 38.66
N MET A 232 20.93 3.73 38.34
CA MET A 232 21.22 2.55 37.51
C MET A 232 21.17 1.22 38.30
N PHE A 233 20.03 0.86 38.89
CA PHE A 233 19.90 -0.45 39.54
C PHE A 233 19.79 -1.61 38.50
N ILE A 234 20.21 -2.82 38.88
CA ILE A 234 19.97 -4.05 38.10
C ILE A 234 19.58 -5.14 39.10
N ARG A 235 18.33 -5.63 39.02
CA ARG A 235 17.68 -6.56 39.97
C ARG A 235 17.61 -8.01 39.45
N ILE A 236 18.56 -8.39 38.62
CA ILE A 236 18.77 -9.78 38.22
C ILE A 236 19.65 -10.42 39.32
N ASN A 237 19.02 -11.20 40.20
CA ASN A 237 19.61 -11.62 41.48
C ASN A 237 19.70 -13.15 41.65
N ASP A 238 19.02 -13.93 40.79
CA ASP A 238 18.97 -15.39 40.83
C ASP A 238 19.27 -15.99 39.45
N GLU A 239 19.61 -17.29 39.43
CA GLU A 239 20.00 -18.04 38.24
C GLU A 239 18.87 -18.12 37.21
N ALA A 240 17.63 -18.43 37.64
CA ALA A 240 16.48 -18.56 36.74
C ALA A 240 16.11 -17.23 36.05
N SER A 241 16.18 -16.11 36.77
CA SER A 241 16.05 -14.76 36.20
C SER A 241 17.16 -14.45 35.20
N THR A 242 18.39 -14.88 35.48
CA THR A 242 19.56 -14.69 34.60
C THR A 242 19.42 -15.50 33.32
N ASP A 243 19.05 -16.78 33.41
CA ASP A 243 18.79 -17.66 32.27
C ASP A 243 17.64 -17.16 31.40
N LYS A 244 16.54 -16.73 32.01
CA LYS A 244 15.40 -16.15 31.29
C LYS A 244 15.80 -14.89 30.52
N PHE A 245 16.66 -14.05 31.13
CA PHE A 245 17.20 -12.87 30.48
C PHE A 245 18.14 -13.22 29.30
N ILE A 246 19.09 -14.13 29.51
CA ILE A 246 20.01 -14.64 28.47
C ILE A 246 19.21 -15.16 27.27
N ASN A 247 18.20 -16.01 27.52
CA ASN A 247 17.37 -16.60 26.48
C ASN A 247 16.58 -15.55 25.68
N LEU A 248 16.00 -14.54 26.33
CA LEU A 248 15.29 -13.45 25.62
C LEU A 248 16.23 -12.53 24.83
N ILE A 249 17.44 -12.27 25.32
CA ILE A 249 18.46 -11.54 24.56
C ILE A 249 18.91 -12.34 23.34
N ALA A 250 19.18 -13.64 23.51
CA ALA A 250 19.58 -14.54 22.42
C ALA A 250 18.48 -14.65 21.35
N LEU A 251 17.21 -14.75 21.76
CA LEU A 251 16.04 -14.74 20.86
C LEU A 251 15.97 -13.44 20.05
N ASN A 252 16.06 -12.28 20.72
CA ASN A 252 16.04 -10.97 20.06
C ASN A 252 17.23 -10.77 19.11
N LYS A 253 18.43 -11.25 19.49
CA LYS A 253 19.61 -11.26 18.61
C LYS A 253 19.35 -12.11 17.36
N GLY A 254 18.71 -13.28 17.52
CA GLY A 254 18.31 -14.16 16.42
C GLY A 254 17.32 -13.47 15.45
N PHE A 255 16.29 -12.82 15.98
CA PHE A 255 15.32 -12.07 15.19
C PHE A 255 15.97 -10.90 14.43
N ARG A 256 16.71 -10.03 15.12
CA ARG A 256 17.43 -8.91 14.48
C ARG A 256 18.44 -9.39 13.44
N ASN A 257 19.15 -10.49 13.68
CA ASN A 257 20.04 -11.06 12.66
C ASN A 257 19.27 -11.54 11.43
N ARG A 258 18.03 -12.04 11.59
CA ARG A 258 17.19 -12.40 10.44
C ARG A 258 16.72 -11.18 9.66
N SER A 259 16.18 -10.14 10.31
CA SER A 259 15.83 -8.87 9.65
C SER A 259 17.03 -8.27 8.92
N PHE A 260 18.22 -8.29 9.54
CA PHE A 260 19.46 -7.81 8.93
C PHE A 260 19.83 -8.55 7.62
N GLN A 261 19.55 -9.84 7.51
CA GLN A 261 19.72 -10.55 6.24
C GLN A 261 18.63 -10.20 5.23
N GLU A 262 17.36 -10.09 5.64
CA GLU A 262 16.28 -9.69 4.71
C GLU A 262 16.52 -8.28 4.14
N TYR A 263 17.00 -7.30 4.93
CA TYR A 263 17.36 -5.97 4.44
C TYR A 263 18.42 -6.01 3.33
N LYS A 264 19.45 -6.86 3.49
CA LYS A 264 20.49 -7.06 2.46
C LYS A 264 19.96 -7.76 1.21
N VAL A 265 18.96 -8.62 1.35
CA VAL A 265 18.29 -9.25 0.20
C VAL A 265 17.38 -8.23 -0.48
N GLN A 266 16.62 -7.42 0.28
CA GLN A 266 15.78 -6.33 -0.22
C GLN A 266 16.58 -5.33 -1.06
N LEU A 267 17.75 -4.88 -0.58
CA LEU A 267 18.64 -4.01 -1.36
C LEU A 267 19.04 -4.62 -2.71
N LYS A 268 19.38 -5.92 -2.77
CA LYS A 268 19.71 -6.57 -4.06
C LYS A 268 18.54 -6.58 -5.04
N PHE A 269 17.31 -6.73 -4.56
CA PHE A 269 16.12 -6.60 -5.41
C PHE A 269 15.86 -5.13 -5.80
N ALA A 270 16.16 -4.17 -4.91
CA ALA A 270 16.09 -2.74 -5.19
C ALA A 270 17.06 -2.35 -6.32
N ASP A 271 18.32 -2.77 -6.22
CA ASP A 271 19.36 -2.50 -7.22
C ASP A 271 18.95 -3.02 -8.60
N GLN A 272 18.52 -4.29 -8.68
CA GLN A 272 18.05 -4.92 -9.92
C GLN A 272 16.82 -4.21 -10.51
N LEU A 273 15.91 -3.73 -9.66
CA LEU A 273 14.72 -2.99 -10.09
C LEU A 273 15.09 -1.59 -10.59
N ILE A 274 15.96 -0.86 -9.88
CA ILE A 274 16.49 0.45 -10.28
C ILE A 274 17.17 0.36 -11.65
N GLU A 275 18.10 -0.59 -11.84
CA GLU A 275 18.79 -0.79 -13.12
C GLU A 275 17.80 -1.09 -14.26
N SER A 276 16.80 -1.94 -13.99
CA SER A 276 15.80 -2.33 -14.98
C SER A 276 14.85 -1.19 -15.36
N LEU A 277 14.41 -0.38 -14.39
CA LEU A 277 13.58 0.81 -14.63
C LEU A 277 14.34 1.86 -15.46
N LYS A 278 15.57 2.18 -15.08
CA LYS A 278 16.42 3.14 -15.82
C LYS A 278 16.65 2.68 -17.25
N LYS A 279 16.94 1.38 -17.46
CA LYS A 279 17.17 0.79 -18.78
C LYS A 279 15.92 0.73 -19.66
N GLU A 280 14.74 0.51 -19.08
CA GLU A 280 13.50 0.38 -19.86
C GLU A 280 12.91 1.74 -20.27
N PHE A 281 13.00 2.75 -19.40
CA PHE A 281 12.35 4.05 -19.60
C PHE A 281 13.30 5.23 -19.85
N ASN A 282 14.62 4.98 -19.91
CA ASN A 282 15.69 5.99 -19.97
C ASN A 282 15.48 7.05 -18.87
N LEU A 283 15.74 6.64 -17.62
CA LEU A 283 15.60 7.44 -16.39
C LEU A 283 16.96 7.60 -15.69
N ASP A 284 17.09 8.65 -14.88
CA ASP A 284 18.33 9.08 -14.21
C ASP A 284 18.54 8.55 -12.76
#